data_AF-A0A952XTK8-F1
#
_entry.id   AF-A0A952XTK8-F1
#
_cell.length_a   1.000
_cell.length_b   1.000
_cell.length_c   1.000
_cell.angle_alpha   90.00
_cell.angle_beta   90.00
_cell.angle_gamma   90.00
#
_symmetry.space_group_name_H-M   'P 1'
#
loop_
_entity.id
_entity.type
_entity.pdbx_description
1 polymer ?
#
loop_
_entity_poly.entity_id
_entity_poly.type
_entity_poly.pdbx_seq_one_letter_code
_entity_poly.pdbx_strand_id
1 'polypeptide(L)'
;MPSSIAWLYLGLSGRVDRAAYFFAGILLYMARAYPVYRIIRAQDEAVAGQWGAALILITLATIYPHIAIAVKRLHDLDRPGWFAFLFVVADFFMFLFLCFAPGTRGPNRYGSQTNAPM
;
A
#
# COMPACT_ATOMS: atom_id res chain seq x y z
N MET A 1 -14.00 5.68 -17.01
CA MET A 1 -12.75 4.94 -17.26
C MET A 1 -12.58 3.95 -16.11
N PRO A 2 -12.55 2.63 -16.35
CA PRO A 2 -12.22 1.70 -15.26
C PRO A 2 -10.83 2.05 -14.72
N SER A 3 -10.70 2.07 -13.40
CA SER A 3 -9.44 2.41 -12.72
C SER A 3 -8.35 1.44 -13.16
N SER A 4 -7.32 1.95 -13.86
CA SER A 4 -6.20 1.13 -14.28
C SER A 4 -5.37 0.70 -13.07
N ILE A 5 -4.75 -0.47 -13.13
CA ILE A 5 -3.81 -0.96 -12.11
C ILE A 5 -2.70 0.08 -11.84
N ALA A 6 -2.26 0.78 -12.89
CA ALA A 6 -1.30 1.88 -12.78
C ALA A 6 -1.81 3.01 -11.87
N TRP A 7 -3.07 3.44 -12.01
CA TRP A 7 -3.64 4.46 -11.12
C TRP A 7 -3.70 3.98 -9.66
N LEU A 8 -4.07 2.71 -9.44
CA LEU A 8 -4.17 2.16 -8.08
C LEU A 8 -2.83 2.25 -7.33
N TYR A 9 -1.72 1.88 -7.98
CA TYR A 9 -0.41 1.87 -7.32
C TYR A 9 0.42 3.14 -7.49
N LEU A 10 0.15 3.96 -8.51
CA LEU A 10 0.99 5.12 -8.83
C LEU A 10 0.26 6.46 -8.71
N GLY A 11 -1.06 6.48 -8.76
CA GLY A 11 -1.85 7.71 -8.63
C GLY A 11 -2.00 8.15 -7.17
N LEU A 12 -1.96 9.46 -6.91
CA LEU A 12 -2.24 10.04 -5.58
C LEU A 12 -3.66 10.65 -5.46
N SER A 13 -4.34 10.83 -6.59
CA SER A 13 -5.68 11.43 -6.63
C SER A 13 -6.78 10.37 -6.65
N GLY A 14 -7.95 10.72 -6.08
CA GLY A 14 -9.12 9.87 -5.98
C GLY A 14 -9.23 9.13 -4.65
N ARG A 15 -10.13 8.15 -4.62
CA ARG A 15 -10.51 7.40 -3.42
C ARG A 15 -10.39 5.90 -3.66
N VAL A 16 -9.94 5.16 -2.65
CA VAL A 16 -9.91 3.69 -2.69
C VAL A 16 -10.65 3.15 -1.46
N ASP A 17 -11.57 2.21 -1.69
CA ASP A 17 -12.33 1.59 -0.62
C ASP A 17 -11.49 0.58 0.20
N ARG A 18 -12.10 -0.02 1.22
CA ARG A 18 -11.43 -0.97 2.12
C ARG A 18 -10.97 -2.24 1.41
N ALA A 19 -11.75 -2.77 0.48
CA ALA A 19 -11.45 -4.03 -0.17
C ALA A 19 -10.29 -3.87 -1.15
N ALA A 20 -10.36 -2.86 -2.02
CA ALA A 20 -9.29 -2.53 -2.95
C ALA A 20 -7.99 -2.17 -2.20
N TYR A 21 -8.09 -1.41 -1.11
CA TYR A 21 -6.94 -1.10 -0.26
C TYR A 21 -6.32 -2.36 0.37
N PHE A 22 -7.14 -3.25 0.94
CA PHE A 22 -6.70 -4.48 1.56
C PHE A 22 -5.96 -5.40 0.57
N PHE A 23 -6.57 -5.67 -0.59
CA PHE A 23 -5.95 -6.54 -1.60
C PHE A 23 -4.69 -5.92 -2.20
N ALA A 24 -4.69 -4.61 -2.46
CA ALA A 24 -3.51 -3.91 -2.96
C ALA A 24 -2.37 -3.93 -1.94
N GLY A 25 -2.66 -3.66 -0.67
CA GLY A 25 -1.67 -3.71 0.40
C GLY A 25 -1.13 -5.12 0.63
N ILE A 26 -1.99 -6.14 0.67
CA ILE A 26 -1.54 -7.53 0.79
C ILE A 26 -0.59 -7.92 -0.33
N LEU A 27 -0.89 -7.56 -1.59
CA LEU A 27 0.01 -7.86 -2.70
C LEU A 27 1.42 -7.29 -2.46
N LEU A 28 1.50 -6.05 -1.98
CA LEU A 28 2.76 -5.39 -1.67
C LEU A 28 3.46 -6.01 -0.43
N TYR A 29 2.72 -6.52 0.57
CA TYR A 29 3.29 -7.31 1.66
C TYR A 29 3.80 -8.66 1.18
N MET A 30 3.07 -9.35 0.29
CA MET A 30 3.49 -10.65 -0.26
C MET A 30 4.79 -10.52 -1.08
N ALA A 31 4.94 -9.43 -1.85
CA ALA A 31 6.19 -9.13 -2.55
C ALA A 31 7.40 -9.07 -1.60
N ARG A 32 7.22 -8.53 -0.39
CA ARG A 32 8.26 -8.45 0.65
C ARG A 32 8.43 -9.75 1.44
N ALA A 33 7.34 -10.49 1.66
CA ALA A 33 7.35 -11.74 2.43
C ALA A 33 8.16 -12.85 1.73
N TYR A 34 8.15 -12.89 0.40
CA TYR A 34 8.86 -13.94 -0.35
C TYR A 34 10.39 -13.91 -0.14
N PRO A 35 11.11 -12.77 -0.30
CA PRO A 35 12.52 -12.68 0.06
C PRO A 35 12.81 -13.04 1.52
N VAL A 36 11.96 -12.61 2.47
CA VAL A 36 12.11 -12.95 3.90
C VAL A 36 12.05 -14.46 4.11
N TYR A 37 11.08 -15.13 3.50
CA TYR A 37 10.98 -16.59 3.53
C TYR A 37 12.23 -17.26 2.97
N ARG A 38 12.80 -16.73 1.87
CA ARG A 38 14.03 -17.25 1.25
C ARG A 38 15.25 -17.09 2.16
N ILE A 39 15.36 -15.98 2.90
CA ILE A 39 16.42 -15.74 3.88
C ILE A 39 16.31 -16.75 5.03
N ILE A 40 15.11 -16.93 5.60
CA ILE A 40 14.88 -17.86 6.73
C ILE A 40 15.20 -19.31 6.36
N ARG A 41 14.97 -19.69 5.10
CA ARG A 41 15.23 -21.05 4.60
C ARG A 41 16.62 -21.25 4.02
N ALA A 42 17.43 -20.20 3.92
CA ALA A 42 18.78 -20.31 3.37
C ALA A 42 19.66 -21.13 4.32
N GLN A 43 20.38 -22.10 3.76
CA GLN A 43 21.40 -22.88 4.47
C GLN A 43 22.82 -22.31 4.25
N ASP A 44 22.95 -21.39 3.31
CA ASP A 44 24.20 -20.80 2.84
C ASP A 44 24.13 -19.28 3.00
N GLU A 45 25.20 -18.68 3.53
CA GLU A 45 25.27 -17.24 3.82
C GLU A 45 25.27 -16.37 2.55
N ALA A 46 25.87 -16.83 1.46
CA ALA A 46 25.87 -16.11 0.19
C ALA A 46 24.45 -16.07 -0.41
N VAL A 47 23.72 -17.18 -0.32
CA VAL A 47 22.30 -17.24 -0.73
C VAL A 47 21.45 -16.31 0.14
N ALA A 48 21.65 -16.31 1.47
CA ALA A 48 20.95 -15.41 2.37
C ALA A 48 21.24 -13.94 2.04
N GLY A 49 22.51 -13.59 1.76
CA GLY A 49 22.93 -12.26 1.37
C GLY A 49 22.30 -11.78 0.07
N GLN A 50 22.20 -12.65 -0.95
CA GLN A 50 21.53 -12.32 -2.22
C GLN A 50 20.05 -11.98 -2.00
N TRP A 51 19.33 -12.76 -1.19
CA TRP A 51 17.93 -12.47 -0.87
C TRP A 51 17.77 -11.25 0.03
N GLY A 52 18.74 -10.96 0.90
CA GLY A 52 18.82 -9.71 1.66
C GLY A 52 18.89 -8.49 0.77
N ALA A 53 19.77 -8.51 -0.24
CA ALA A 53 19.85 -7.43 -1.24
C ALA A 53 18.54 -7.28 -2.04
N ALA A 54 17.93 -8.40 -2.46
CA ALA A 54 16.64 -8.39 -3.14
C ALA A 54 15.52 -7.79 -2.26
N LEU A 55 15.48 -8.13 -0.97
CA LEU A 55 14.52 -7.59 0.00
C LEU A 55 14.63 -6.06 0.11
N ILE A 56 15.85 -5.53 0.16
CA ILE A 56 16.08 -4.08 0.22
C ILE A 56 15.50 -3.41 -1.03
N LEU A 57 15.83 -3.90 -2.22
CA LEU A 57 15.35 -3.35 -3.49
C LEU A 57 13.82 -3.40 -3.61
N ILE A 58 13.21 -4.53 -3.26
CA ILE A 58 11.75 -4.70 -3.29
C ILE A 58 11.08 -3.78 -2.27
N THR A 59 11.67 -3.62 -1.08
CA THR A 59 11.15 -2.69 -0.07
C THR A 59 11.17 -1.27 -0.61
N LEU A 60 12.29 -0.81 -1.16
CA LEU A 60 12.38 0.53 -1.77
C LEU A 60 11.37 0.75 -2.90
N ALA A 61 11.21 -0.24 -3.78
CA ALA A 61 10.25 -0.18 -4.89
C ALA A 61 8.79 -0.16 -4.42
N THR A 62 8.47 -0.73 -3.26
CA THR A 62 7.11 -0.85 -2.72
C THR A 62 6.71 0.26 -1.75
N ILE A 63 7.65 1.10 -1.28
CA ILE A 63 7.36 2.27 -0.43
C ILE A 63 6.39 3.22 -1.12
N TYR A 64 6.70 3.63 -2.35
CA TYR A 64 5.86 4.59 -3.06
C TYR A 64 4.45 4.06 -3.32
N PRO A 65 4.27 2.84 -3.86
CA PRO A 65 2.94 2.23 -4.00
C PRO A 65 2.16 2.12 -2.67
N HIS A 66 2.82 1.79 -1.56
CA HIS A 66 2.19 1.77 -0.24
C HIS A 66 1.64 3.14 0.16
N ILE A 67 2.46 4.17 0.01
CA ILE A 67 2.05 5.55 0.30
C ILE A 67 0.90 5.95 -0.63
N ALA A 68 0.98 5.62 -1.92
CA ALA A 68 -0.04 5.98 -2.89
C ALA A 68 -1.41 5.36 -2.57
N ILE A 69 -1.48 4.08 -2.21
CA ILE A 69 -2.75 3.45 -1.80
C ILE A 69 -3.25 3.99 -0.45
N ALA A 70 -2.35 4.29 0.48
CA ALA A 70 -2.69 4.86 1.78
C ALA A 70 -3.25 6.29 1.67
N VAL A 71 -2.66 7.14 0.82
CA VAL A 71 -3.18 8.48 0.50
C VAL A 71 -4.61 8.40 0.00
N LYS A 72 -4.88 7.54 -0.99
CA LYS A 72 -6.24 7.38 -1.54
C LYS A 72 -7.22 6.75 -0.55
N ARG A 73 -6.73 5.92 0.37
CA ARG A 73 -7.54 5.38 1.48
C ARG A 73 -7.89 6.47 2.48
N LEU A 74 -6.93 7.33 2.87
CA LEU A 74 -7.17 8.50 3.72
C LEU A 74 -8.15 9.49 3.06
N HIS A 75 -8.04 9.69 1.75
CA HIS A 75 -9.01 10.47 0.99
C HIS A 75 -10.42 9.88 1.08
N ASP A 76 -10.57 8.55 1.10
CA ASP A 76 -11.87 7.92 1.32
C ASP A 76 -12.44 8.18 2.72
N LEU A 77 -11.57 8.39 3.72
CA LEU A 77 -11.92 8.82 5.07
C LEU A 77 -12.17 10.34 5.19
N ASP A 78 -12.13 11.08 4.07
CA ASP A 78 -12.16 12.55 4.03
C ASP A 78 -11.05 13.20 4.88
N ARG A 79 -9.88 12.54 4.94
CA ARG A 79 -8.68 13.00 5.64
C ARG A 79 -7.58 13.37 4.64
N PRO A 80 -6.69 14.31 4.99
CA PRO A 80 -5.60 14.70 4.11
C PRO A 80 -4.57 13.57 3.96
N GLY A 81 -4.04 13.41 2.75
CA GLY A 81 -3.09 12.35 2.41
C GLY A 81 -1.74 12.41 3.15
N TRP A 82 -1.37 13.54 3.78
CA TRP A 82 -0.09 13.65 4.48
C TRP A 82 0.06 12.67 5.64
N PHE A 83 -1.04 12.19 6.24
CA PHE A 83 -0.99 11.14 7.26
C PHE A 83 -0.43 9.82 6.72
N ALA A 84 -0.37 9.62 5.40
CA ALA A 84 0.25 8.46 4.77
C ALA A 84 1.75 8.36 5.08
N PHE A 85 2.44 9.46 5.40
CA PHE A 85 3.86 9.41 5.80
C PHE A 85 4.11 8.63 7.09
N LEU A 86 3.08 8.44 7.93
CA LEU A 86 3.17 7.57 9.10
C LEU A 86 3.44 6.10 8.72
N PHE A 87 3.24 5.69 7.46
CA PHE A 87 3.68 4.38 6.97
C PHE A 87 5.18 4.15 7.13
N VAL A 88 6.00 5.20 7.10
CA VAL A 88 7.46 5.06 7.26
C VAL A 88 7.83 4.60 8.68
N VAL A 89 7.03 4.97 9.68
CA VAL A 89 7.30 4.67 11.10
C VAL A 89 6.47 3.48 11.59
N ALA A 90 5.24 3.34 11.10
CA ALA A 90 4.25 2.39 11.61
C ALA A 90 3.48 1.69 10.48
N ASP A 91 4.19 1.25 9.42
CA ASP A 91 3.65 0.60 8.22
C ASP A 91 2.49 -0.37 8.54
N PHE A 92 2.79 -1.43 9.28
CA PHE A 92 1.84 -2.51 9.55
C PHE A 92 0.62 -2.05 10.36
N PHE A 93 0.83 -1.25 11.41
CA PHE A 93 -0.27 -0.77 12.25
C PHE A 93 -1.18 0.21 11.51
N MET A 94 -0.60 1.10 10.70
CA MET A 94 -1.36 2.02 9.86
C MET A 94 -2.18 1.26 8.81
N PHE A 95 -1.59 0.22 8.19
CA PHE A 95 -2.31 -0.65 7.27
C PHE A 95 -3.53 -1.29 7.92
N LEU A 96 -3.35 -1.94 9.07
CA LEU A 96 -4.46 -2.56 9.79
C LEU A 96 -5.55 -1.53 10.15
N PHE A 97 -5.16 -0.39 10.70
CA PHE A 97 -6.10 0.68 11.04
C PHE A 97 -6.94 1.09 9.81
N LEU A 98 -6.30 1.34 8.67
CA LEU A 98 -6.97 1.78 7.46
C LEU A 98 -7.81 0.69 6.77
N CYS A 99 -7.52 -0.58 7.01
CA CYS A 99 -8.37 -1.70 6.58
C CYS A 99 -9.72 -1.73 7.30
N PHE A 100 -9.75 -1.38 8.59
CA PHE A 100 -10.98 -1.44 9.39
C PHE A 100 -11.75 -0.13 9.44
N ALA A 101 -11.05 1.02 9.34
CA ALA A 101 -11.68 2.32 9.44
C ALA A 101 -12.74 2.55 8.33
N PRO A 102 -14.00 2.92 8.68
CA PRO A 102 -15.06 3.11 7.70
C PRO A 102 -14.78 4.33 6.81
N GLY A 103 -15.08 4.21 5.52
CA GLY A 103 -15.02 5.32 4.57
C GLY A 103 -16.22 6.26 4.66
N THR A 104 -16.12 7.41 3.99
CA THR A 104 -17.20 8.40 3.89
C THR A 104 -18.29 7.92 2.93
N ARG A 105 -19.56 8.01 3.35
CA ARG A 105 -20.71 7.69 2.50
C ARG A 105 -20.95 8.81 1.49
N GLY A 106 -21.14 8.47 0.22
CA GLY A 106 -21.39 9.42 -0.85
C GLY A 106 -20.15 10.23 -1.26
N PRO A 107 -20.34 11.31 -2.04
CA PRO A 107 -19.25 12.18 -2.50
C PRO A 107 -18.52 12.85 -1.34
N ASN A 108 -17.21 13.07 -1.50
CA ASN A 108 -16.41 13.90 -0.59
C ASN A 108 -15.47 14.81 -1.40
N ARG A 109 -14.64 15.60 -0.71
CA ARG A 109 -13.73 16.56 -1.37
C ARG A 109 -12.69 15.91 -2.30
N TYR A 110 -12.53 14.59 -2.22
CA TYR A 110 -11.55 13.81 -2.96
C TYR A 110 -12.17 12.94 -4.07
N GLY A 111 -13.46 13.10 -4.36
CA GLY A 111 -14.11 12.43 -5.48
C GLY A 111 -15.56 12.03 -5.20
N SER A 112 -16.32 11.90 -6.27
CA SER A 112 -17.74 11.51 -6.24
C SER A 112 -17.96 10.02 -6.02
N GLN A 113 -16.99 9.17 -6.35
CA GLN A 113 -17.06 7.71 -6.25
C GLN A 113 -15.78 7.12 -5.66
N THR A 114 -15.88 5.92 -5.08
CA THR A 114 -14.75 5.10 -4.64
C THR A 114 -14.17 4.28 -5.80
N ASN A 115 -12.89 3.93 -5.70
CA ASN A 115 -12.13 3.16 -6.68
C ASN A 115 -12.03 3.83 -8.06
N ALA A 116 -12.04 5.16 -8.07
CA ALA A 116 -11.89 5.97 -9.26
C ALA A 116 -10.96 7.16 -8.98
N PRO A 117 -10.23 7.65 -10.01
CA PRO A 117 -9.60 8.97 -9.96
C PRO A 117 -10.66 10.06 -9.70
N MET A 118 -10.21 11.24 -9.22
CA MET A 118 -11.08 12.43 -9.12
C MET A 118 -11.65 12.84 -10.47
#